data_AF-A0A498SRV6-F1
#
_entry.id   AF-A0A498SRV6-F1
#
_cell.length_a   1.000
_cell.length_b   1.000
_cell.length_c   1.000
_cell.angle_alpha   90.00
_cell.angle_beta   90.00
_cell.angle_gamma   90.00
#
_symmetry.space_group_name_H-M   'P 1'
#
loop_
_entity.id
_entity.type
_entity.pdbx_description
1 polymer ?
#
loop_
_entity_poly.entity_id
_entity_poly.type
_entity_poly.pdbx_seq_one_letter_code
_entity_poly.pdbx_strand_id
1 'polypeptide(L)'
;NGDNEENHCYKSGICLNHVKVLDDADFKYINELCENHSGWNIVYNKDIIKAKALLTDVPAATVYDVLHDPQYRPKWDKYHVATIDIGLINPNNDICYYAVGGMPPLQIRDFVLQRSWLDTGNEKYICSHSKFPPVEGYIRGIVYLAAYYIRDMGQDGCQITYINHSDPKGKFIDLFSIISSTALYLVEYFYFNHNRL
;
A
#
# COMPACT_ATOMS: atom_id res chain seq x y z
N ASN A 1 -22.99 25.93 -9.38
CA ASN A 1 -22.26 25.81 -10.64
C ASN A 1 -20.78 25.98 -10.39
N GLY A 2 -20.05 24.85 -10.42
CA GLY A 2 -18.60 24.84 -10.61
C GLY A 2 -17.76 24.81 -9.34
N ASP A 3 -18.02 23.90 -8.39
CA ASP A 3 -16.95 23.48 -7.49
C ASP A 3 -16.03 22.55 -8.30
N ASN A 4 -14.82 23.03 -8.55
CA ASN A 4 -13.77 22.30 -9.23
C ASN A 4 -13.46 21.01 -8.45
N GLU A 5 -13.95 19.88 -8.95
CA GLU A 5 -13.30 18.59 -8.76
C GLU A 5 -11.91 18.70 -9.40
N GLU A 6 -10.94 19.23 -8.65
CA GLU A 6 -9.54 18.96 -8.94
C GLU A 6 -9.38 17.44 -8.85
N ASN A 7 -9.49 16.80 -10.01
CA ASN A 7 -9.18 15.41 -10.21
C ASN A 7 -7.78 15.17 -9.65
N HIS A 8 -7.70 14.67 -8.42
CA HIS A 8 -6.47 14.20 -7.78
C HIS A 8 -6.04 12.91 -8.48
N CYS A 9 -5.66 13.05 -9.74
CA CYS A 9 -5.07 12.00 -10.55
C CYS A 9 -3.57 12.09 -10.38
N TYR A 10 -2.95 10.96 -10.08
CA TYR A 10 -1.52 10.82 -10.32
C TYR A 10 -1.23 11.07 -11.80
N LYS A 11 0.00 11.47 -12.13
CA LYS A 11 0.43 11.68 -13.52
C LYS A 11 0.23 10.45 -14.41
N SER A 12 0.15 9.26 -13.82
CA SER A 12 -0.17 8.01 -14.50
C SER A 12 -1.66 7.83 -14.84
N GLY A 13 -2.54 8.75 -14.44
CA GLY A 13 -3.99 8.63 -14.64
C GLY A 13 -4.69 7.75 -13.59
N ILE A 14 -4.00 7.40 -12.49
CA ILE A 14 -4.63 6.80 -11.32
C ILE A 14 -5.42 7.90 -10.61
N CYS A 15 -6.73 7.90 -10.82
CA CYS A 15 -7.65 8.88 -10.26
C CYS A 15 -8.48 8.26 -9.12
N LEU A 16 -8.77 9.07 -8.11
CA LEU A 16 -9.69 8.69 -7.05
C LEU A 16 -11.06 8.31 -7.63
N ASN A 17 -11.69 7.29 -7.03
CA ASN A 17 -13.04 6.83 -7.37
C ASN A 17 -13.25 6.30 -8.81
N HIS A 18 -12.19 6.25 -9.64
CA HIS A 18 -12.27 5.71 -11.01
C HIS A 18 -11.64 4.33 -11.08
N VAL A 19 -12.38 3.33 -11.59
CA VAL A 19 -11.82 2.00 -11.86
C VAL A 19 -10.79 2.13 -12.98
N LYS A 20 -9.57 1.65 -12.72
CA LYS A 20 -8.49 1.65 -13.70
C LYS A 20 -7.67 0.38 -13.54
N VAL A 21 -7.76 -0.55 -14.50
CA VAL A 21 -6.79 -1.65 -14.59
C VAL A 21 -5.46 -1.03 -14.99
N LEU A 22 -4.42 -1.27 -14.20
CA LEU A 22 -3.08 -0.71 -14.45
C LEU A 22 -2.44 -1.35 -15.67
N ASP A 23 -1.81 -0.53 -16.50
CA ASP A 23 -1.05 -0.95 -17.68
C ASP A 23 0.48 -0.86 -17.47
N ASP A 24 1.25 -1.22 -18.48
CA ASP A 24 2.71 -1.19 -18.42
C ASP A 24 3.28 0.21 -18.11
N ALA A 25 2.62 1.28 -18.56
CA ALA A 25 3.05 2.64 -18.29
C ALA A 25 2.83 3.02 -16.82
N ASP A 26 1.74 2.54 -16.21
CA ASP A 26 1.49 2.68 -14.78
C ASP A 26 2.56 1.99 -13.94
N PHE A 27 2.85 0.72 -14.23
CA PHE A 27 3.86 -0.03 -13.48
C PHE A 27 5.26 0.57 -13.65
N LYS A 28 5.59 1.07 -14.84
CA LYS A 28 6.83 1.81 -15.07
C LYS A 28 6.90 3.07 -14.21
N TYR A 29 5.82 3.85 -14.15
CA TYR A 29 5.77 5.05 -13.30
C TYR A 29 5.92 4.70 -11.81
N ILE A 30 5.27 3.63 -11.35
CA ILE A 30 5.41 3.13 -9.96
C ILE A 30 6.85 2.69 -9.69
N ASN A 31 7.49 2.01 -10.63
CA ASN A 31 8.90 1.63 -10.51
C ASN A 31 9.80 2.86 -10.38
N GLU A 32 9.59 3.89 -11.21
CA GLU A 32 10.30 5.17 -11.11
C GLU A 32 10.06 5.84 -9.76
N LEU A 33 8.84 5.81 -9.22
CA LEU A 33 8.54 6.32 -7.88
C LEU A 33 9.29 5.56 -6.79
N CYS A 34 9.42 4.24 -6.90
CA CYS A 34 10.13 3.40 -5.94
C CYS A 34 11.65 3.63 -5.99
N GLU A 35 12.25 3.54 -7.18
CA GLU A 35 13.70 3.51 -7.37
C GLU A 35 14.35 4.89 -7.55
N ASN A 36 13.61 5.95 -7.88
CA ASN A 36 14.23 7.28 -8.00
C ASN A 36 14.46 7.91 -6.61
N HIS A 37 15.71 8.28 -6.32
CA HIS A 37 16.12 8.96 -5.08
C HIS A 37 16.31 10.47 -5.25
N SER A 38 16.33 10.98 -6.49
CA SER A 38 16.56 12.40 -6.75
C SER A 38 15.36 13.24 -6.27
N GLY A 39 15.62 14.27 -5.46
CA GLY A 39 14.57 15.14 -4.90
C GLY A 39 13.77 14.54 -3.72
N TRP A 40 14.13 13.33 -3.28
CA TRP A 40 13.73 12.76 -2.00
C TRP A 40 14.72 13.23 -0.93
N ASN A 41 14.44 14.38 -0.34
CA ASN A 41 15.06 14.72 0.93
C ASN A 41 14.43 13.81 2.00
N ILE A 42 15.18 13.37 3.02
CA ILE A 42 14.60 12.76 4.24
C ILE A 42 13.79 13.85 4.93
N VAL A 43 12.53 13.99 4.53
CA VAL A 43 11.66 15.06 5.01
C VAL A 43 10.33 14.45 5.35
N TYR A 44 9.95 14.62 6.61
CA TYR A 44 8.63 14.35 7.14
C TYR A 44 7.53 15.29 6.57
N ASN A 45 7.75 15.92 5.41
CA ASN A 45 6.99 17.07 4.90
C ASN A 45 6.63 16.97 3.42
N LYS A 46 6.47 15.75 2.89
CA LYS A 46 5.77 15.50 1.62
C LYS A 46 4.73 14.42 1.91
N ASP A 47 3.54 14.55 1.33
CA ASP A 47 2.38 13.67 1.53
C ASP A 47 2.63 12.19 1.16
N ILE A 48 3.82 11.88 0.64
CA ILE A 48 4.24 10.56 0.19
C ILE A 48 5.34 10.03 1.10
N ILE A 49 5.09 8.87 1.72
CA ILE A 49 6.06 8.10 2.49
C ILE A 49 6.70 7.05 1.58
N LYS A 50 8.02 6.91 1.67
CA LYS A 50 8.80 5.83 1.05
C LYS A 50 9.59 5.10 2.14
N ALA A 51 9.44 3.79 2.21
CA ALA A 51 10.24 2.91 3.06
C ALA A 51 10.89 1.82 2.19
N LYS A 52 12.15 1.48 2.50
CA LYS A 52 12.88 0.42 1.80
C LYS A 52 13.55 -0.49 2.82
N ALA A 53 13.47 -1.79 2.58
CA ALA A 53 14.08 -2.83 3.41
C ALA A 53 14.78 -3.87 2.53
N LEU A 54 15.86 -4.43 3.07
CA LEU A 54 16.64 -5.49 2.43
C LEU A 54 16.55 -6.77 3.27
N LEU A 55 15.86 -7.77 2.75
CA LEU A 55 15.67 -9.07 3.39
C LEU A 55 16.70 -10.04 2.78
N THR A 56 17.70 -10.42 3.56
CA THR A 56 18.86 -11.18 3.03
C THR A 56 18.60 -12.68 2.89
N ASP A 57 17.52 -13.17 3.47
CA ASP A 57 17.19 -14.58 3.69
C ASP A 57 15.70 -14.88 3.47
N VAL A 58 14.96 -13.94 2.87
CA VAL A 58 13.55 -14.12 2.51
C VAL A 58 13.39 -13.96 0.99
N PRO A 59 12.96 -15.02 0.27
CA PRO A 59 12.71 -14.94 -1.16
C PRO A 59 11.61 -13.95 -1.52
N ALA A 60 11.73 -13.31 -2.68
CA ALA A 60 10.75 -12.34 -3.18
C ALA A 60 9.34 -12.93 -3.30
N ALA A 61 9.22 -14.21 -3.68
CA ALA A 61 7.95 -14.93 -3.76
C ALA A 61 7.27 -15.03 -2.39
N THR A 62 8.02 -15.35 -1.33
CA THR A 62 7.47 -15.46 0.04
C THR A 62 6.89 -14.13 0.52
N VAL A 63 7.59 -13.02 0.29
CA VAL A 63 7.08 -11.68 0.64
C VAL A 63 5.80 -11.37 -0.12
N TYR A 64 5.77 -11.71 -1.41
CA TYR A 64 4.62 -11.47 -2.27
C TYR A 64 3.39 -12.29 -1.84
N ASP A 65 3.57 -13.55 -1.47
CA ASP A 65 2.51 -14.42 -0.96
C ASP A 65 1.95 -13.91 0.38
N VAL A 66 2.83 -13.55 1.32
CA VAL A 66 2.44 -12.99 2.62
C VAL A 66 1.63 -11.69 2.48
N LEU A 67 1.95 -10.86 1.47
CA LEU A 67 1.21 -9.64 1.18
C LEU A 67 -0.15 -9.89 0.52
N HIS A 68 -0.28 -10.97 -0.24
CA HIS A 68 -1.54 -11.36 -0.88
C HIS A 68 -2.48 -12.10 0.05
N ASP A 69 -1.98 -12.76 1.11
CA ASP A 69 -2.80 -13.58 2.00
C ASP A 69 -3.56 -12.73 3.05
N PRO A 70 -4.88 -12.50 2.87
CA PRO A 70 -5.66 -11.72 3.83
C PRO A 70 -5.90 -12.49 5.13
N GLN A 71 -5.85 -13.83 5.13
CA GLN A 71 -6.04 -14.66 6.31
C GLN A 71 -4.80 -14.70 7.19
N TYR A 72 -3.62 -14.57 6.57
CA TYR A 72 -2.35 -14.48 7.28
C TYR A 72 -2.06 -13.06 7.80
N ARG A 73 -2.64 -12.03 7.17
CA ARG A 73 -2.48 -10.61 7.54
C ARG A 73 -2.60 -10.32 9.05
N PRO A 74 -3.61 -10.82 9.80
CA PRO A 74 -3.76 -10.51 11.21
C PRO A 74 -2.64 -11.08 12.10
N LYS A 75 -1.85 -12.04 11.60
CA LYS A 75 -0.75 -12.64 12.36
C LYS A 75 0.46 -11.71 12.47
N TRP A 76 0.61 -10.76 11.56
CA TRP A 76 1.78 -9.89 11.49
C TRP A 76 1.43 -8.40 11.48
N ASP A 77 0.29 -8.01 10.91
CA ASP A 77 -0.20 -6.64 10.92
C ASP A 77 -1.06 -6.39 12.17
N LYS A 78 -0.42 -5.94 13.25
CA LYS A 78 -1.06 -5.68 14.54
C LYS A 78 -2.23 -4.69 14.47
N TYR A 79 -2.23 -3.81 13.47
CA TYR A 79 -3.24 -2.76 13.31
C TYR A 79 -4.32 -3.13 12.31
N HIS A 80 -4.22 -4.32 11.72
CA HIS A 80 -5.27 -4.89 10.89
C HIS A 80 -6.55 -5.11 11.71
N VAL A 81 -7.67 -4.58 11.23
CA VAL A 81 -9.00 -4.81 11.82
C VAL A 81 -9.82 -5.77 10.95
N ALA A 82 -9.88 -5.53 9.65
CA ALA A 82 -10.63 -6.38 8.72
C ALA A 82 -10.15 -6.23 7.28
N THR A 83 -10.17 -7.32 6.52
CA THR A 83 -10.11 -7.34 5.04
C THR A 83 -11.33 -8.13 4.56
N ILE A 84 -12.08 -7.57 3.62
CA ILE A 84 -13.19 -8.25 2.97
C ILE A 84 -13.01 -8.11 1.46
N ASP A 85 -12.89 -9.24 0.77
CA ASP A 85 -12.86 -9.25 -0.69
C ASP A 85 -14.27 -8.94 -1.22
N ILE A 86 -14.40 -7.84 -1.97
CA ILE A 86 -15.69 -7.40 -2.53
C ILE A 86 -15.92 -8.09 -3.87
N GLY A 87 -14.87 -8.21 -4.69
CA GLY A 87 -14.94 -8.90 -5.97
C GLY A 87 -13.69 -8.76 -6.82
N LEU A 88 -13.56 -9.63 -7.81
CA LEU A 88 -12.47 -9.62 -8.79
C LEU A 88 -12.91 -8.83 -10.03
N ILE A 89 -12.02 -7.96 -10.52
CA ILE A 89 -12.17 -7.30 -11.82
C ILE A 89 -11.60 -8.20 -12.91
N ASN A 90 -10.42 -8.78 -12.66
CA ASN A 90 -9.75 -9.75 -13.51
C ASN A 90 -8.74 -10.56 -12.65
N PRO A 91 -7.98 -11.53 -13.19
CA PRO A 91 -7.05 -12.35 -12.42
C PRO A 91 -5.96 -11.58 -11.65
N ASN A 92 -5.70 -10.32 -12.02
CA ASN A 92 -4.66 -9.47 -11.46
C ASN A 92 -5.20 -8.20 -10.79
N ASN A 93 -6.53 -8.09 -10.66
CA ASN A 93 -7.17 -6.88 -10.16
C ASN A 93 -8.41 -7.23 -9.33
N ASP A 94 -8.51 -6.66 -8.14
CA ASP A 94 -9.66 -6.83 -7.26
C ASP A 94 -10.14 -5.52 -6.65
N ILE A 95 -11.29 -5.60 -5.98
CA ILE A 95 -11.79 -4.59 -5.08
C ILE A 95 -11.94 -5.23 -3.71
N CYS A 96 -11.40 -4.59 -2.67
CA CYS A 96 -11.50 -5.04 -1.29
C CYS A 96 -11.84 -3.90 -0.34
N TYR A 97 -12.50 -4.24 0.75
CA TYR A 97 -12.64 -3.38 1.93
C TYR A 97 -11.46 -3.67 2.87
N TYR A 98 -10.86 -2.62 3.42
CA TYR A 98 -9.75 -2.72 4.35
C TYR A 98 -9.96 -1.77 5.53
N ALA A 99 -9.77 -2.25 6.75
CA ALA A 99 -9.86 -1.43 7.96
C ALA A 99 -8.62 -1.58 8.83
N VAL A 100 -8.16 -0.44 9.36
CA VAL A 100 -7.03 -0.33 10.29
C VAL A 100 -7.45 0.36 11.58
N GLY A 101 -6.86 -0.05 12.69
CA GLY A 101 -7.20 0.44 14.02
C GLY A 101 -6.26 -0.08 15.09
N GLY A 102 -6.72 -0.15 16.33
CA GLY A 102 -5.93 -0.70 17.43
C GLY A 102 -4.83 0.23 17.96
N MET A 103 -4.93 1.54 17.72
CA MET A 103 -3.99 2.55 18.22
C MET A 103 -4.72 3.62 19.05
N PRO A 104 -5.16 3.36 20.29
CA PRO A 104 -5.76 4.39 21.12
C PRO A 104 -4.85 5.63 21.25
N PRO A 105 -5.35 6.86 21.13
CA PRO A 105 -6.76 7.28 21.05
C PRO A 105 -7.35 7.35 19.63
N LEU A 106 -6.66 6.82 18.62
CA LEU A 106 -7.05 6.90 17.21
C LEU A 106 -8.27 6.03 16.91
N GLN A 107 -9.26 6.63 16.25
CA GLN A 107 -10.42 5.91 15.74
C GLN A 107 -10.04 5.03 14.55
N ILE A 108 -10.78 3.94 14.36
CA ILE A 108 -10.65 3.04 13.21
C ILE A 108 -10.81 3.86 11.91
N ARG A 109 -9.98 3.53 10.92
CA ARG A 109 -10.09 4.04 9.55
C ARG A 109 -10.39 2.89 8.62
N ASP A 110 -11.32 3.10 7.72
CA ASP A 110 -11.63 2.15 6.67
C ASP A 110 -11.28 2.71 5.30
N PHE A 111 -11.18 1.81 4.33
CA PHE A 111 -10.85 2.08 2.95
C PHE A 111 -11.60 1.07 2.08
N VAL A 112 -12.03 1.49 0.90
CA VAL A 112 -12.33 0.56 -0.19
C VAL A 112 -11.27 0.79 -1.24
N LEU A 113 -10.55 -0.27 -1.59
CA LEU A 113 -9.37 -0.22 -2.43
C LEU A 113 -9.61 -1.05 -3.68
N GLN A 114 -9.20 -0.55 -4.83
CA GLN A 114 -8.88 -1.43 -5.94
C GLN A 114 -7.42 -1.82 -5.80
N ARG A 115 -7.11 -3.11 -5.89
CA ARG A 115 -5.72 -3.58 -5.97
C ARG A 115 -5.40 -4.11 -7.36
N SER A 116 -4.15 -3.93 -7.76
CA SER A 116 -3.62 -4.40 -9.04
C SER A 116 -2.23 -4.95 -8.78
N TRP A 117 -1.92 -6.14 -9.32
CA TRP A 117 -0.63 -6.78 -9.09
C TRP A 117 -0.02 -7.34 -10.37
N LEU A 118 1.31 -7.37 -10.41
CA LEU A 118 2.10 -7.83 -11.54
C LEU A 118 3.33 -8.58 -11.03
N ASP A 119 3.60 -9.76 -11.58
CA ASP A 119 4.81 -10.53 -11.36
C ASP A 119 5.54 -10.72 -12.69
N THR A 120 6.76 -10.19 -12.79
CA THR A 120 7.64 -10.33 -13.96
C THR A 120 8.75 -11.37 -13.75
N GLY A 121 8.65 -12.16 -12.67
CA GLY A 121 9.68 -13.08 -12.21
C GLY A 121 10.59 -12.39 -11.19
N ASN A 122 11.50 -11.53 -11.68
CA ASN A 122 12.48 -10.86 -10.82
C ASN A 122 11.90 -9.65 -10.07
N GLU A 123 10.81 -9.07 -10.57
CA GLU A 123 10.15 -7.91 -9.97
C GLU A 123 8.68 -8.20 -9.75
N LYS A 124 8.16 -7.78 -8.61
CA LYS A 124 6.79 -8.01 -8.18
C LYS A 124 6.18 -6.73 -7.64
N TYR A 125 4.94 -6.47 -8.04
CA TYR A 125 4.23 -5.23 -7.74
C TYR A 125 2.87 -5.54 -7.15
N ILE A 126 2.49 -4.79 -6.10
CA ILE A 126 1.12 -4.75 -5.57
C ILE A 126 0.77 -3.29 -5.38
N CYS A 127 -0.20 -2.80 -6.13
CA CYS A 127 -0.62 -1.41 -6.12
C CYS A 127 -2.05 -1.30 -5.62
N SER A 128 -2.37 -0.23 -4.91
CA SER A 128 -3.70 -0.02 -4.34
C SER A 128 -4.07 1.46 -4.38
N HIS A 129 -5.32 1.75 -4.72
CA HIS A 129 -5.88 3.10 -4.71
C HIS A 129 -7.36 3.08 -4.37
N SER A 130 -7.83 4.13 -3.70
CA SER A 130 -9.18 4.20 -3.20
C SER A 130 -10.25 4.17 -4.30
N LYS A 131 -11.31 3.43 -4.01
CA LYS A 131 -12.57 3.37 -4.75
C LYS A 131 -13.69 3.75 -3.81
N PHE A 132 -14.73 4.35 -4.38
CA PHE A 132 -15.95 4.77 -3.71
C PHE A 132 -15.78 5.85 -2.62
N PRO A 133 -16.72 6.82 -2.58
CA PRO A 133 -16.69 7.87 -1.57
C PRO A 133 -16.98 7.32 -0.16
N PRO A 134 -16.70 8.11 0.89
CA PRO A 134 -17.06 7.79 2.28
C PRO A 134 -18.53 7.41 2.45
N VAL A 135 -18.81 6.48 3.37
CA VAL A 135 -20.16 6.21 3.88
C VAL A 135 -20.33 6.96 5.21
N GLU A 136 -21.54 7.48 5.49
CA GLU A 136 -21.82 8.17 6.76
C GLU A 136 -21.49 7.30 7.99
N GLY A 137 -20.91 7.91 9.02
CA GLY A 137 -20.63 7.27 10.31
C GLY A 137 -19.22 6.73 10.52
N TYR A 138 -18.37 6.71 9.48
CA TYR A 138 -16.96 6.31 9.58
C TYR A 138 -16.03 7.39 9.03
N ILE A 139 -14.82 7.50 9.58
CA ILE A 139 -13.76 8.32 8.98
C ILE A 139 -13.10 7.49 7.88
N ARG A 140 -13.59 7.65 6.66
CA ARG A 140 -13.01 7.02 5.46
C ARG A 140 -11.73 7.76 5.08
N GLY A 141 -10.60 7.07 5.12
CA GLY A 141 -9.37 7.57 4.55
C GLY A 141 -9.36 7.43 3.03
N ILE A 142 -8.48 8.19 2.39
CA ILE A 142 -8.21 8.18 0.95
C ILE A 142 -6.80 7.68 0.75
N VAL A 143 -6.65 6.58 0.01
CA VAL A 143 -5.37 6.13 -0.54
C VAL A 143 -5.30 6.63 -1.97
N TYR A 144 -4.47 7.65 -2.21
CA TYR A 144 -4.22 8.11 -3.57
C TYR A 144 -3.37 7.08 -4.32
N LEU A 145 -2.33 6.55 -3.66
CA LEU A 145 -1.52 5.44 -4.15
C LEU A 145 -0.80 4.76 -2.98
N ALA A 146 -0.94 3.45 -2.86
CA ALA A 146 -0.05 2.60 -2.09
C ALA A 146 0.57 1.55 -3.01
N ALA A 147 1.88 1.30 -2.90
CA ALA A 147 2.57 0.33 -3.73
C ALA A 147 3.62 -0.44 -2.94
N TYR A 148 3.63 -1.76 -3.10
CA TYR A 148 4.74 -2.63 -2.76
C TYR A 148 5.48 -2.98 -4.04
N TYR A 149 6.78 -2.72 -4.06
CA TYR A 149 7.70 -3.16 -5.10
C TYR A 149 8.73 -4.08 -4.47
N ILE A 150 8.75 -5.33 -4.91
CA ILE A 150 9.66 -6.36 -4.41
C ILE A 150 10.57 -6.76 -5.56
N ARG A 151 11.87 -6.70 -5.33
CA ARG A 151 12.90 -7.10 -6.28
C ARG A 151 13.67 -8.28 -5.72
N ASP A 152 13.73 -9.37 -6.47
CA ASP A 152 14.62 -10.48 -6.19
C ASP A 152 16.08 -10.02 -6.28
N MET A 153 16.89 -10.32 -5.26
CA MET A 153 18.30 -9.94 -5.21
C MET A 153 19.23 -11.13 -5.50
N GLY A 154 18.67 -12.31 -5.76
CA GLY A 154 19.38 -13.59 -5.79
C GLY A 154 19.72 -14.10 -4.39
N GLN A 155 20.20 -15.34 -4.32
CA GLN A 155 20.68 -15.98 -3.06
C GLN A 155 19.62 -16.03 -1.95
N ASP A 156 18.36 -16.31 -2.32
CA ASP A 156 17.21 -16.41 -1.42
C ASP A 156 16.87 -15.11 -0.64
N GLY A 157 17.36 -13.96 -1.09
CA GLY A 157 17.05 -12.64 -0.54
C GLY A 157 16.27 -11.73 -1.50
N CYS A 158 15.63 -10.69 -0.97
CA CYS A 158 14.93 -9.68 -1.76
C CYS A 158 15.01 -8.27 -1.14
N GLN A 159 14.74 -7.26 -1.98
CA GLN A 159 14.53 -5.89 -1.55
C GLN A 159 13.04 -5.58 -1.66
N ILE A 160 12.43 -5.03 -0.60
CA ILE A 160 11.07 -4.50 -0.64
C ILE A 160 11.09 -2.99 -0.48
N THR A 161 10.34 -2.30 -1.34
CA THR A 161 10.06 -0.86 -1.26
C THR A 161 8.58 -0.65 -1.12
N TYR A 162 8.18 0.13 -0.13
CA TYR A 162 6.81 0.55 0.10
C TYR A 162 6.68 2.05 -0.17
N ILE A 163 5.70 2.41 -1.00
CA ILE A 163 5.28 3.79 -1.24
C ILE A 163 3.87 3.94 -0.72
N ASN A 164 3.59 5.02 -0.02
CA ASN A 164 2.24 5.37 0.35
C ASN A 164 2.01 6.88 0.27
N HIS A 165 0.98 7.26 -0.46
CA HIS A 165 0.38 8.57 -0.45
C HIS A 165 -1.10 8.42 -0.11
N SER A 166 -1.46 8.81 1.11
CA SER A 166 -2.82 8.72 1.61
C SER A 166 -3.17 9.94 2.43
N ASP A 167 -4.41 10.38 2.33
CA ASP A 167 -5.04 11.30 3.26
C ASP A 167 -6.04 10.50 4.11
N PRO A 168 -5.69 10.11 5.34
CA PRO A 168 -6.55 9.28 6.18
C PRO A 168 -7.78 10.03 6.70
N LYS A 169 -7.88 11.34 6.45
CA LYS A 169 -8.86 12.27 6.99
C LYS A 169 -8.82 12.33 8.54
N GLY A 170 -8.88 13.53 9.11
CA GLY A 170 -8.76 13.75 10.56
C GLY A 170 -7.52 14.55 10.95
N LYS A 171 -7.02 14.41 12.19
CA LYS A 171 -5.88 15.20 12.68
C LYS A 171 -4.54 14.62 12.18
N PHE A 172 -3.57 15.50 11.91
CA PHE A 172 -2.26 15.16 11.32
C PHE A 172 -1.46 14.08 12.09
N ILE A 173 -1.63 13.97 13.42
CA ILE A 173 -0.91 12.98 14.24
C ILE A 173 -1.38 11.53 13.99
N ASP A 174 -2.63 11.39 13.53
CA ASP A 174 -3.27 10.10 13.24
C ASP A 174 -2.65 9.48 11.97
N LEU A 175 -2.26 10.34 11.02
CA LEU A 175 -1.75 10.00 9.69
C LEU A 175 -0.37 9.35 9.72
N PHE A 176 0.59 10.04 10.34
CA PHE A 176 1.96 9.54 10.43
C PHE A 176 1.98 8.17 11.11
N SER A 177 1.28 8.05 12.23
CA SER A 177 1.27 6.84 13.07
C SER A 177 0.72 5.61 12.36
N ILE A 178 -0.34 5.73 11.55
CA ILE A 178 -0.94 4.59 10.83
C ILE A 178 0.00 4.11 9.71
N ILE A 179 0.45 5.03 8.85
CA ILE A 179 1.20 4.67 7.64
C ILE A 179 2.62 4.24 7.98
N SER A 180 3.28 4.94 8.92
CA SER A 180 4.58 4.54 9.41
C SER A 180 4.51 3.18 10.09
N SER A 181 3.44 2.89 10.82
CA SER A 181 3.27 1.60 11.49
C SER A 181 3.11 0.45 10.51
N THR A 182 2.23 0.52 9.51
CA THR A 182 2.09 -0.59 8.55
C THR A 182 3.39 -0.85 7.79
N ALA A 183 4.12 0.21 7.42
CA ALA A 183 5.43 0.09 6.78
C ALA A 183 6.49 -0.50 7.73
N LEU A 184 6.56 0.00 8.97
CA LEU A 184 7.55 -0.40 9.96
C LEU A 184 7.33 -1.84 10.44
N TYR A 185 6.09 -2.24 10.71
CA TYR A 185 5.77 -3.60 11.14
C TYR A 185 5.97 -4.62 10.03
N LEU A 186 5.75 -4.25 8.77
CA LEU A 186 6.11 -5.12 7.65
C LEU A 186 7.63 -5.37 7.64
N VAL A 187 8.43 -4.31 7.77
CA VAL A 187 9.88 -4.42 7.86
C VAL A 187 10.29 -5.25 9.09
N GLU A 188 9.79 -4.93 10.27
CA GLU A 188 10.09 -5.65 11.51
C GLU A 188 9.67 -7.13 11.46
N TYR A 189 8.51 -7.45 10.86
CA TYR A 189 8.04 -8.82 10.73
C TYR A 189 9.03 -9.67 9.93
N PHE A 190 9.46 -9.18 8.77
CA PHE A 190 10.42 -9.90 7.93
C PHE A 190 11.84 -9.89 8.50
N TYR A 191 12.27 -8.83 9.20
CA TYR A 191 13.61 -8.79 9.81
C TYR A 191 13.73 -9.61 11.10
N PHE A 192 12.70 -9.68 11.94
CA PHE A 192 12.82 -10.25 13.30
C PHE A 192 12.07 -11.56 13.51
N ASN A 193 11.01 -11.85 12.73
CA ASN A 193 10.10 -12.96 13.02
C ASN A 193 10.12 -14.10 11.99
N HIS A 194 10.97 -14.07 10.97
CA HIS A 194 10.97 -15.08 9.91
C HIS A 194 11.36 -16.50 10.40
N ASN A 195 12.07 -16.63 11.53
CA ASN A 195 12.43 -17.93 12.14
C ASN A 195 11.22 -18.77 12.62
N ARG A 196 9.98 -18.35 12.32
CA ARG A 196 8.72 -19.03 12.66
C ARG A 196 7.80 -19.26 11.45
N LEU A 197 8.25 -18.93 10.24
CA LEU A 197 7.54 -19.22 8.99
C LEU A 197 7.84 -20.64 8.50
#